data_AF-A0ABC8SDX7-F1
#
_entry.id   AF-A0ABC8SDX7-F1
#
_cell.length_a   1.000
_cell.length_b   1.000
_cell.length_c   1.000
_cell.angle_alpha   90.00
_cell.angle_beta   90.00
_cell.angle_gamma   90.00
#
_symmetry.space_group_name_H-M   'P 1'
#
loop_
_entity.id
_entity.type
_entity.pdbx_description
1 polymer ?
#
loop_
_entity_poly.entity_id
_entity_poly.type
_entity_poly.pdbx_seq_one_letter_code
_entity_poly.pdbx_strand_id
1 'polypeptide(L)'
;MDFMKVIDQTVREIKREVNLKVLKVPEIEQKVLDATDDEPWGPHGTALAEIAQATKKFSECQMVMNVLWVRLSETGRTWRYVYKALAVIEYLVAHGSERAVDDIIEHTFQISSLASFEYVEPSGKDQGVNVRKKAENIVSLLNNKDKIQEVRNKAAANREK
;
A
#
# COMPACT_ATOMS: atom_id res chain seq x y z
N MET A 1 -6.51 3.44 -31.93
CA MET A 1 -6.32 2.36 -30.94
C MET A 1 -4.90 2.51 -30.37
N ASP A 2 -4.49 3.72 -29.96
CA ASP A 2 -3.06 4.06 -29.99
C ASP A 2 -2.62 5.11 -28.95
N PHE A 3 -3.38 5.34 -27.87
CA PHE A 3 -2.93 6.20 -26.79
C PHE A 3 -2.19 5.41 -25.70
N MET A 4 -2.73 4.24 -25.35
CA MET A 4 -2.10 3.27 -24.44
C MET A 4 -0.74 2.80 -24.97
N LYS A 5 -0.63 2.50 -26.28
CA LYS A 5 0.65 2.11 -26.89
C LYS A 5 1.68 3.23 -26.84
N VAL A 6 1.25 4.48 -27.00
CA VAL A 6 2.14 5.64 -26.91
C VAL A 6 2.61 5.85 -25.48
N ILE A 7 1.73 5.72 -24.47
CA ILE A 7 2.15 5.76 -23.06
C ILE A 7 3.10 4.59 -22.74
N ASP A 8 2.80 3.38 -23.19
CA ASP A 8 3.63 2.20 -22.92
C ASP A 8 4.99 2.28 -23.64
N GLN A 9 5.02 2.87 -24.84
CA GLN A 9 6.22 3.18 -25.60
C GLN A 9 7.03 4.30 -24.94
N THR A 10 6.40 5.38 -24.48
CA THR A 10 7.04 6.47 -23.74
C THR A 10 7.56 5.98 -22.39
N VAL A 11 6.84 5.12 -21.67
CA VAL A 11 7.31 4.48 -20.43
C VAL A 11 8.48 3.52 -20.72
N ARG A 12 8.45 2.80 -21.84
CA ARG A 12 9.57 1.95 -22.30
C ARG A 12 10.78 2.75 -22.77
N GLU A 13 10.59 3.92 -23.38
CA GLU A 13 11.64 4.83 -23.84
C GLU A 13 12.26 5.60 -22.66
N ILE A 14 11.46 6.05 -21.70
CA ILE A 14 11.95 6.52 -20.39
C ILE A 14 12.76 5.42 -19.71
N LYS A 15 12.32 4.16 -19.75
CA LYS A 15 13.12 3.02 -19.25
C LYS A 15 14.38 2.71 -20.07
N ARG A 16 14.47 3.15 -21.34
CA ARG A 16 15.61 2.87 -22.23
C ARG A 16 16.64 4.00 -22.29
N GLU A 17 16.28 5.24 -21.97
CA GLU A 17 17.19 6.39 -22.01
C GLU A 17 17.73 6.82 -20.65
N VAL A 18 17.17 6.34 -19.54
CA VAL A 18 17.80 6.54 -18.24
C VAL A 18 18.97 5.58 -18.11
N ASN A 19 20.19 6.13 -18.16
CA ASN A 19 21.41 5.49 -17.70
C ASN A 19 21.14 4.65 -16.43
N LEU A 20 21.10 3.32 -16.58
CA LEU A 20 20.83 2.32 -15.54
C LEU A 20 21.83 2.30 -14.36
N LYS A 21 22.66 3.34 -14.23
CA LYS A 21 23.57 3.58 -13.11
C LYS A 21 23.17 4.78 -12.22
N VAL A 22 22.19 5.62 -12.62
CA VAL A 22 21.84 6.87 -11.91
C VAL A 22 20.32 7.10 -11.84
N LEU A 23 19.56 6.07 -11.44
CA LEU A 23 18.30 6.23 -10.69
C LEU A 23 18.26 5.07 -9.70
N LYS A 24 19.03 5.16 -8.62
CA LYS A 24 18.83 4.25 -7.49
C LYS A 24 17.51 4.65 -6.86
N VAL A 25 16.43 3.92 -7.20
CA VAL A 25 15.19 3.97 -6.42
C VAL A 25 15.61 3.87 -4.94
N PRO A 26 15.23 4.83 -4.09
CA PRO A 26 15.56 4.77 -2.67
C PRO A 26 15.21 3.39 -2.11
N GLU A 27 16.09 2.81 -1.30
CA GLU A 27 15.94 1.42 -0.83
C GLU A 27 14.55 1.16 -0.20
N ILE A 28 14.03 2.15 0.54
CA ILE A 28 12.71 2.06 1.14
C ILE A 28 11.58 2.04 0.10
N GLU A 29 11.70 2.82 -0.96
CA GLU A 29 10.71 2.86 -2.03
C GLU A 29 10.64 1.51 -2.74
N GLN A 30 11.81 0.93 -3.07
CA GLN A 30 11.87 -0.42 -3.63
C GLN A 30 11.24 -1.46 -2.70
N LYS A 31 11.50 -1.35 -1.38
CA LYS A 31 10.95 -2.26 -0.39
C LYS A 31 9.42 -2.21 -0.32
N VAL A 32 8.81 -1.03 -0.44
CA VAL A 32 7.36 -0.89 -0.50
C VAL A 32 6.81 -1.41 -1.83
N LEU A 33 7.53 -1.19 -2.93
CA LEU A 33 7.16 -1.75 -4.24
C LEU A 33 7.16 -3.28 -4.23
N ASP A 34 8.16 -3.91 -3.61
CA ASP A 34 8.28 -5.36 -3.47
C ASP A 34 7.20 -5.92 -2.52
N ALA A 35 6.95 -5.25 -1.39
CA ALA A 35 5.88 -5.62 -0.46
C ALA A 35 4.47 -5.51 -1.09
N THR A 36 4.34 -4.75 -2.18
CA THR A 36 3.09 -4.50 -2.91
C THR A 36 3.13 -4.97 -4.36
N ASP A 37 3.90 -6.03 -4.65
CA ASP A 37 3.96 -6.64 -5.98
C ASP A 37 2.71 -7.49 -6.33
N ASP A 38 2.68 -8.10 -7.52
CA ASP A 38 1.53 -8.90 -8.02
C ASP A 38 1.67 -10.39 -7.70
N GLU A 39 2.60 -10.75 -6.80
CA GLU A 39 2.75 -12.14 -6.39
C GLU A 39 1.52 -12.61 -5.57
N PRO A 40 1.18 -13.91 -5.57
CA PRO A 40 -0.05 -14.38 -4.93
C PRO A 40 0.02 -14.40 -3.39
N TRP A 41 1.19 -14.19 -2.78
CA TRP A 41 1.37 -14.13 -1.32
C TRP A 41 1.41 -12.70 -0.78
N GLY A 42 1.01 -12.51 0.48
CA GLY A 42 1.07 -11.21 1.14
C GLY A 42 2.50 -10.79 1.54
N PRO A 43 2.70 -9.52 1.93
CA PRO A 43 4.00 -9.04 2.40
C PRO A 43 4.44 -9.79 3.68
N HIS A 44 5.72 -10.16 3.75
CA HIS A 44 6.28 -10.80 4.92
C HIS A 44 6.36 -9.85 6.12
N GLY A 45 6.20 -10.39 7.34
CA GLY A 45 6.23 -9.62 8.59
C GLY A 45 7.52 -8.80 8.77
N THR A 46 8.67 -9.32 8.35
CA THR A 46 9.94 -8.59 8.38
C THR A 46 9.92 -7.36 7.49
N ALA A 47 9.39 -7.48 6.26
CA ALA A 47 9.26 -6.33 5.36
C ALA A 47 8.29 -5.28 5.92
N LEU A 48 7.17 -5.71 6.49
CA LEU A 48 6.22 -4.82 7.16
C LEU A 48 6.86 -4.06 8.33
N ALA A 49 7.62 -4.76 9.18
CA ALA A 49 8.31 -4.15 10.31
C ALA A 49 9.37 -3.13 9.86
N GLU A 50 10.12 -3.42 8.79
CA GLU A 50 11.10 -2.51 8.21
C GLU A 50 10.43 -1.26 7.60
N ILE A 51 9.33 -1.45 6.85
CA ILE A 51 8.54 -0.33 6.30
C ILE A 51 8.00 0.55 7.43
N ALA A 52 7.41 -0.05 8.47
CA ALA A 52 6.92 0.68 9.64
C ALA A 52 8.03 1.45 10.35
N GLN A 53 9.21 0.85 10.51
CA GLN A 53 10.36 1.53 11.11
C GLN A 53 10.86 2.70 10.25
N ALA A 54 10.82 2.59 8.92
CA ALA A 54 11.20 3.66 8.00
C ALA A 54 10.27 4.88 8.08
N THR A 55 8.98 4.68 8.36
CA THR A 55 8.03 5.80 8.56
C THR A 55 8.41 6.77 9.70
N LYS A 56 9.37 6.39 10.57
CA LYS A 56 9.91 7.27 11.61
C LYS A 56 10.82 8.37 11.07
N LYS A 57 11.37 8.22 9.86
CA LYS A 57 12.11 9.28 9.17
C LYS A 57 11.17 10.06 8.26
N PHE A 58 11.27 11.39 8.28
CA PHE A 58 10.38 12.28 7.50
C PHE A 58 10.33 11.92 6.01
N SER A 59 11.50 11.86 5.36
CA SER A 59 11.61 11.62 3.92
C SER A 59 11.15 10.22 3.52
N GLU A 60 11.51 9.20 4.30
CA GLU A 60 11.13 7.82 4.03
C GLU A 60 9.63 7.61 4.26
N CYS A 61 9.03 8.24 5.28
CA CYS A 61 7.58 8.22 5.48
C CYS A 61 6.84 8.74 4.25
N GLN A 62 7.27 9.88 3.70
CA GLN A 62 6.65 10.45 2.50
C GLN A 62 6.79 9.50 1.29
N MET A 63 7.95 8.87 1.09
CA MET A 63 8.14 7.87 0.03
C MET A 63 7.24 6.65 0.21
N VAL A 64 7.14 6.12 1.44
CA VAL A 64 6.27 4.99 1.77
C VAL A 64 4.82 5.32 1.43
N MET A 65 4.31 6.46 1.94
CA MET A 65 2.92 6.86 1.70
C MET A 65 2.64 7.09 0.22
N ASN A 66 3.55 7.76 -0.51
CA ASN A 66 3.40 7.98 -1.95
C ASN A 66 3.21 6.68 -2.74
N VAL A 67 4.04 5.66 -2.48
CA VAL A 67 3.89 4.35 -3.17
C VAL A 67 2.54 3.72 -2.83
N LEU A 68 2.15 3.72 -1.55
CA LEU A 68 0.89 3.13 -1.11
C LEU A 68 -0.32 3.81 -1.77
N TRP A 69 -0.35 5.15 -1.80
CA TRP A 69 -1.45 5.89 -2.42
C TRP A 69 -1.53 5.66 -3.93
N VAL A 70 -0.39 5.55 -4.63
CA VAL A 70 -0.36 5.14 -6.04
C VAL A 70 -0.94 3.75 -6.21
N ARG A 71 -0.54 2.77 -5.38
CA ARG A 71 -1.08 1.40 -5.44
C ARG A 71 -2.58 1.33 -5.17
N LEU A 72 -3.14 2.19 -4.32
CA LEU A 72 -4.58 2.23 -4.06
C LEU A 72 -5.39 2.81 -5.22
N SER A 73 -4.76 3.48 -6.19
CA SER A 73 -5.43 3.98 -7.40
C SER A 73 -5.57 2.93 -8.52
N GLU A 74 -4.96 1.76 -8.34
CA GLU A 74 -5.02 0.64 -9.29
C GLU A 74 -6.43 0.04 -9.38
N THR A 75 -6.76 -0.61 -10.50
CA THR A 75 -8.11 -1.13 -10.77
C THR A 75 -8.10 -2.46 -11.51
N GLY A 76 -9.19 -3.22 -11.39
CA GLY A 76 -9.39 -4.45 -12.17
C GLY A 76 -8.31 -5.50 -11.92
N ARG A 77 -7.60 -5.92 -12.98
CA ARG A 77 -6.66 -7.06 -12.94
C ARG A 77 -5.48 -6.84 -11.97
N THR A 78 -5.15 -5.60 -11.63
CA THR A 78 -4.08 -5.25 -10.68
C THR A 78 -4.54 -5.22 -9.22
N TRP A 79 -5.66 -5.87 -8.88
CA TRP A 79 -6.24 -5.91 -7.53
C TRP A 79 -5.26 -6.34 -6.42
N ARG A 80 -4.21 -7.13 -6.72
CA ARG A 80 -3.22 -7.53 -5.71
C ARG A 80 -2.39 -6.36 -5.22
N TYR A 81 -2.05 -5.41 -6.09
CA TYR A 81 -1.37 -4.18 -5.70
C TYR A 81 -2.20 -3.42 -4.66
N VAL A 82 -3.50 -3.26 -4.93
CA VAL A 82 -4.45 -2.61 -4.01
C VAL A 82 -4.55 -3.38 -2.70
N TYR A 83 -4.77 -4.69 -2.77
CA TYR A 83 -4.93 -5.54 -1.59
C TYR A 83 -3.69 -5.54 -0.68
N LYS A 84 -2.49 -5.65 -1.27
CA LYS A 84 -1.23 -5.64 -0.51
C LYS A 84 -0.91 -4.25 0.04
N ALA A 85 -1.21 -3.18 -0.69
CA ALA A 85 -1.09 -1.82 -0.17
C ALA A 85 -2.00 -1.60 1.05
N LEU A 86 -3.25 -2.09 1.00
CA LEU A 86 -4.14 -2.11 2.16
C LEU A 86 -3.57 -2.92 3.33
N ALA A 87 -2.91 -4.05 3.06
CA ALA A 87 -2.25 -4.83 4.12
C ALA A 87 -1.08 -4.09 4.78
N VAL A 88 -0.30 -3.33 3.99
CA VAL A 88 0.74 -2.46 4.55
C VAL A 88 0.12 -1.33 5.37
N ILE A 89 -0.92 -0.66 4.87
CA ILE A 89 -1.64 0.41 5.59
C ILE A 89 -2.19 -0.10 6.93
N GLU A 90 -2.86 -1.26 6.94
CA GLU A 90 -3.38 -1.89 8.16
C GLU A 90 -2.27 -2.11 9.21
N TYR A 91 -1.10 -2.57 8.76
CA TYR A 91 0.06 -2.71 9.63
C TYR A 91 0.61 -1.37 10.13
N LEU A 92 0.66 -0.34 9.27
CA LEU A 92 1.13 0.99 9.62
C LEU A 92 0.23 1.68 10.66
N VAL A 93 -1.09 1.43 10.66
CA VAL A 93 -1.98 1.95 11.70
C VAL A 93 -1.53 1.50 13.09
N ALA A 94 -1.12 0.23 13.24
CA ALA A 94 -0.67 -0.32 14.52
C ALA A 94 0.82 -0.06 14.83
N HIS A 95 1.70 -0.06 13.83
CA HIS A 95 3.16 -0.10 14.03
C HIS A 95 3.92 1.12 13.47
N GLY A 96 3.28 1.92 12.62
CA GLY A 96 3.87 3.09 11.97
C GLY A 96 4.05 4.29 12.90
N SER A 97 4.74 5.32 12.40
CA SER A 97 4.87 6.60 13.08
C SER A 97 3.52 7.32 13.19
N GLU A 98 3.36 8.22 14.17
CA GLU A 98 2.13 9.04 14.30
C GLU A 98 1.81 9.78 13.01
N ARG A 99 2.84 10.32 12.31
CA ARG A 99 2.66 10.97 11.01
C ARG A 99 2.03 10.04 9.97
N ALA A 100 2.47 8.79 9.88
CA ALA A 100 1.88 7.85 8.92
C ALA A 100 0.41 7.57 9.27
N VAL A 101 0.09 7.48 10.56
CA VAL A 101 -1.29 7.29 11.01
C VAL A 101 -2.15 8.53 10.70
N ASP A 102 -1.64 9.73 10.96
CA ASP A 102 -2.31 10.99 10.64
C ASP A 102 -2.61 11.10 9.13
N ASP A 103 -1.63 10.78 8.27
CA ASP A 103 -1.77 10.77 6.81
C ASP A 103 -2.85 9.77 6.36
N ILE A 104 -2.87 8.57 6.94
CA ILE A 104 -3.90 7.54 6.68
C ILE A 104 -5.28 8.03 7.10
N ILE A 105 -5.40 8.67 8.28
CA ILE A 105 -6.68 9.19 8.79
C ILE A 105 -7.20 10.30 7.87
N GLU A 106 -6.33 11.24 7.47
CA GLU A 106 -6.67 12.33 6.56
C GLU A 106 -7.19 11.82 5.21
N HIS A 107 -6.64 10.71 4.71
CA HIS A 107 -7.01 10.09 3.44
C HIS A 107 -7.98 8.90 3.57
N THR A 108 -8.70 8.77 4.68
CA THR A 108 -9.67 7.67 4.91
C THR A 108 -10.71 7.54 3.79
N PHE A 109 -11.07 8.63 3.12
CA PHE A 109 -12.00 8.63 1.99
C PHE A 109 -11.49 7.83 0.78
N GLN A 110 -10.17 7.83 0.52
CA GLN A 110 -9.56 7.05 -0.56
C GLN A 110 -9.62 5.55 -0.26
N ILE A 111 -9.47 5.17 1.01
CA ILE A 111 -9.63 3.76 1.43
C ILE A 111 -11.12 3.38 1.36
N SER A 112 -12.01 4.29 1.74
CA SER A 112 -13.46 4.05 1.72
C SER A 112 -14.01 3.83 0.31
N SER A 113 -13.46 4.48 -0.72
CA SER A 113 -13.89 4.26 -2.10
C SER A 113 -13.60 2.84 -2.61
N LEU A 114 -12.65 2.12 -2.00
CA LEU A 114 -12.34 0.74 -2.34
C LEU A 114 -13.41 -0.26 -1.86
N ALA A 115 -14.39 0.18 -1.07
CA ALA A 115 -15.58 -0.62 -0.74
C ALA A 115 -16.45 -0.94 -1.96
N SER A 116 -16.27 -0.24 -3.09
CA SER A 116 -16.91 -0.56 -4.37
C SER A 116 -15.94 -1.12 -5.41
N PHE A 117 -14.76 -1.63 -5.00
CA PHE A 117 -13.79 -2.21 -5.93
C PHE A 117 -14.34 -3.46 -6.62
N GLU A 118 -14.22 -3.53 -7.95
CA GLU A 118 -14.72 -4.65 -8.76
C GLU A 118 -13.60 -5.30 -9.58
N TYR A 119 -13.47 -6.62 -9.45
CA TYR A 119 -12.72 -7.45 -10.38
C TYR A 119 -13.17 -8.91 -10.30
N VAL A 120 -13.66 -9.44 -11.41
CA VAL A 120 -14.01 -10.85 -11.58
C VAL A 120 -13.05 -11.45 -12.61
N GLU A 121 -12.38 -12.53 -12.24
CA GLU A 121 -11.50 -13.25 -13.15
C GLU A 121 -12.29 -13.93 -14.28
N PRO A 122 -11.65 -14.28 -15.42
CA PRO A 122 -12.30 -15.06 -16.48
C PRO A 122 -12.87 -16.41 -16.02
N SER A 123 -12.37 -16.95 -14.90
CA SER A 123 -12.89 -18.16 -14.23
C SER A 123 -14.23 -17.96 -13.53
N GLY A 124 -14.73 -16.71 -13.45
CA GLY A 124 -15.92 -16.33 -12.68
C GLY A 124 -15.65 -16.02 -11.20
N LYS A 125 -14.39 -16.09 -10.75
CA LYS A 125 -14.03 -15.80 -9.36
C LYS A 125 -13.97 -14.28 -9.11
N ASP A 126 -14.80 -13.78 -8.21
CA ASP A 126 -14.71 -12.40 -7.70
C ASP A 126 -13.48 -12.27 -6.79
N GLN A 127 -12.47 -11.56 -7.28
CA GLN A 127 -11.28 -11.21 -6.51
C GLN A 127 -11.42 -9.83 -5.85
N GLY A 128 -12.28 -8.97 -6.39
CA GLY A 128 -12.59 -7.65 -5.83
C GLY A 128 -13.17 -7.73 -4.42
N VAL A 129 -13.91 -8.82 -4.09
CA VAL A 129 -14.43 -9.06 -2.74
C VAL A 129 -13.34 -9.04 -1.65
N ASN A 130 -12.11 -9.43 -1.97
CA ASN A 130 -11.01 -9.42 -1.01
C ASN A 130 -10.56 -7.98 -0.70
N VAL A 131 -10.54 -7.11 -1.72
CA VAL A 131 -10.22 -5.69 -1.58
C VAL A 131 -11.33 -4.99 -0.77
N ARG A 132 -12.60 -5.19 -1.15
CA ARG A 132 -13.75 -4.57 -0.47
C ARG A 132 -13.77 -4.90 1.02
N LYS A 133 -13.69 -6.19 1.38
CA LYS A 133 -13.67 -6.63 2.79
C LYS A 133 -12.50 -6.06 3.58
N LYS A 134 -11.32 -5.98 2.97
CA LYS A 134 -10.14 -5.41 3.66
C LYS A 134 -10.30 -3.90 3.86
N ALA A 135 -10.79 -3.18 2.84
CA ALA A 135 -11.07 -1.76 2.94
C ALA A 135 -12.12 -1.46 4.02
N GLU A 136 -13.23 -2.19 4.07
CA GLU A 136 -14.27 -2.07 5.09
C GLU A 136 -13.72 -2.25 6.51
N ASN A 137 -12.88 -3.27 6.73
CA ASN A 137 -12.25 -3.51 8.03
C ASN A 137 -11.33 -2.35 8.45
N ILE A 138 -10.52 -1.84 7.53
CA ILE A 138 -9.61 -0.71 7.80
C ILE A 138 -10.41 0.55 8.08
N VAL A 139 -11.45 0.86 7.30
CA VAL A 139 -12.32 2.02 7.54
C VAL A 139 -13.02 1.90 8.91
N SER A 140 -13.48 0.71 9.28
CA SER A 140 -14.05 0.48 10.61
C SER A 140 -13.04 0.71 11.74
N LEU A 141 -11.76 0.44 11.53
CA LEU A 141 -10.69 0.75 12.48
C LEU A 141 -10.45 2.26 12.54
N LEU A 142 -10.31 2.92 11.37
CA LEU A 142 -10.00 4.34 11.26
C LEU A 142 -11.09 5.25 11.83
N ASN A 143 -12.35 4.83 11.77
CA ASN A 143 -13.48 5.56 12.33
C ASN A 143 -13.58 5.50 13.87
N ASN A 144 -12.70 4.76 14.55
CA ASN A 144 -12.71 4.62 16.00
C ASN A 144 -11.32 4.87 16.60
N LYS A 145 -11.13 6.07 17.16
CA LYS A 145 -9.87 6.50 17.78
C LYS A 145 -9.42 5.58 18.92
N ASP A 146 -10.35 5.09 19.74
CA ASP A 146 -10.03 4.18 20.84
C ASP A 146 -9.48 2.85 20.33
N LYS A 147 -10.05 2.31 19.25
CA LYS A 147 -9.53 1.10 18.59
C LYS A 147 -8.15 1.32 17.99
N ILE A 148 -7.89 2.48 17.37
CA ILE A 148 -6.55 2.82 16.88
C ILE A 148 -5.55 2.80 18.04
N GLN A 149 -5.90 3.44 19.17
CA GLN A 149 -5.03 3.46 20.34
C GLN A 149 -4.82 2.06 20.92
N GLU A 150 -5.85 1.22 20.97
CA GLU A 150 -5.78 -0.16 21.45
C GLU A 150 -4.80 -1.00 20.62
N VAL A 151 -4.92 -0.96 19.28
CA VAL A 151 -4.02 -1.74 18.41
C VAL A 151 -2.58 -1.26 18.51
N ARG A 152 -2.36 0.05 18.66
CA ARG A 152 -1.02 0.64 18.83
C ARG A 152 -0.39 0.26 20.18
N ASN A 153 -1.16 0.34 21.26
CA ASN A 153 -0.69 -0.07 22.59
C ASN A 153 -0.33 -1.56 22.62
N LYS A 154 -1.18 -2.40 22.01
CA LYS A 154 -0.93 -3.84 21.90
C LYS A 154 0.32 -4.14 21.06
N ALA A 155 0.52 -3.42 19.96
CA ALA A 155 1.71 -3.53 19.12
C ALA A 155 2.99 -3.13 19.87
N ALA A 156 2.95 -2.04 20.65
CA ALA A 156 4.07 -1.60 21.48
C ALA A 156 4.44 -2.64 22.55
N ALA A 157 3.45 -3.16 23.28
CA ALA A 157 3.68 -4.16 24.34
C ALA A 157 4.27 -5.48 23.81
N ASN A 158 3.95 -5.88 22.58
CA ASN A 158 4.52 -7.08 21.95
C ASN A 158 5.96 -6.89 21.47
N ARG A 159 6.42 -5.65 21.27
CA ARG A 159 7.80 -5.34 20.87
C ARG A 159 8.77 -5.37 22.07
N GLU A 160 8.25 -5.14 23.28
CA GLU A 160 9.03 -5.11 24.53
C GLU A 160 9.19 -6.48 25.19
N LYS A 161 8.54 -7.51 24.64
CA LYS A 161 8.66 -8.91 25.06
C LYS A 161 9.70 -9.64 24.21
#